data_AF-A0A1I0D695-F1
#
_entry.id   AF-A0A1I0D695-F1
#
_cell.length_a   1.000
_cell.length_b   1.000
_cell.length_c   1.000
_cell.angle_alpha   90.00
_cell.angle_beta   90.00
_cell.angle_gamma   90.00
#
_symmetry.space_group_name_H-M   'P 1'
#
loop_
_entity.id
_entity.type
_entity.pdbx_description
1 polymer ?
#
loop_
_entity_poly.entity_id
_entity_poly.type
_entity_poly.pdbx_seq_one_letter_code
_entity_poly.pdbx_strand_id
1 'polypeptide(L)'
;MIGEFMFTTIYDIENIRHDVVYSQTPLNMNDPFDSKIAFSNEKICDNIISMMLDTLELEKEQRRIIFYLIKYRMLDQIGEFILLLKELKTYIQKKRLEMHLTTVPLKLFVTRHLNNLFKNAPKRCKIYGKSLFYIFAILVEGMEEISEDSINSMVASNDFLDKLQRKIEKIHKEIYIPKLKEFLSSITISCFSSSGWDNQLMWAHYARSYSGICIEYDFNEMNEFIGFIYPVLYDKDRLTITMQDMGIEKFELSQADKIKYSEVDMKNIFRYLLTKNVCWEYEKEWRIINPGEPNKPMFIPVPFVKSITLGVNIDLFCKKLLLSLCEEKKIDCFELYISDENFELSRKRISTKDLDYDIKQDTEYLVLLLNQTKEYMLKFSSNCQTCTTEFEENKINVVLINEILLELIDILTNVYFFKYALNLLINQNIEEFKNVDTPKEMQDGIRNIEKFVKSSNSVMDSLDTSFTNFLQNLRISRKEYVTFQNKLNNIKTLIEKVELLDWHDILELN
;
A
#
# COMPACT_ATOMS: atom_id res chain seq x y z
N MET A 1 20.63 2.37 2.17
CA MET A 1 19.85 3.30 1.29
C MET A 1 20.36 3.30 -0.15
N ILE A 2 21.67 3.12 -0.41
CA ILE A 2 22.19 2.97 -1.79
C ILE A 2 21.86 1.57 -2.35
N GLY A 3 22.04 0.48 -1.60
CA GLY A 3 21.72 -0.86 -2.11
C GLY A 3 20.22 -1.11 -2.32
N GLU A 4 19.33 -0.53 -1.51
CA GLU A 4 17.89 -0.57 -1.81
C GLU A 4 17.53 0.10 -3.15
N PHE A 5 18.20 1.21 -3.49
CA PHE A 5 18.03 1.88 -4.79
C PHE A 5 18.59 1.07 -5.95
N MET A 6 19.77 0.50 -5.75
CA MET A 6 20.41 -0.36 -6.72
C MET A 6 19.57 -1.63 -6.95
N PHE A 7 19.00 -2.24 -5.90
CA PHE A 7 18.07 -3.36 -5.99
C PHE A 7 16.79 -3.02 -6.76
N THR A 8 16.13 -1.88 -6.47
CA THR A 8 14.94 -1.46 -7.24
C THR A 8 15.27 -1.23 -8.71
N THR A 9 16.45 -0.67 -9.00
CA THR A 9 16.92 -0.45 -10.37
C THR A 9 17.17 -1.78 -11.10
N ILE A 10 17.79 -2.77 -10.43
CA ILE A 10 17.94 -4.13 -10.97
C ILE A 10 16.57 -4.76 -11.24
N TYR A 11 15.59 -4.49 -10.38
CA TYR A 11 14.22 -4.96 -10.56
C TYR A 11 13.57 -4.45 -11.84
N ASP A 12 13.59 -3.14 -12.03
CA ASP A 12 12.98 -2.51 -13.20
C ASP A 12 13.67 -2.92 -14.51
N ILE A 13 15.01 -3.02 -14.51
CA ILE A 13 15.79 -3.42 -15.69
C ILE A 13 15.47 -4.85 -16.12
N GLU A 14 15.40 -5.80 -15.18
CA GLU A 14 15.03 -7.17 -15.53
C GLU A 14 13.57 -7.29 -15.97
N ASN A 15 12.66 -6.50 -15.41
CA ASN A 15 11.27 -6.48 -15.86
C ASN A 15 11.16 -6.01 -17.31
N ILE A 16 11.89 -4.96 -17.69
CA ILE A 16 11.98 -4.49 -19.08
C ILE A 16 12.59 -5.59 -19.97
N ARG A 17 13.66 -6.26 -19.50
CA ARG A 17 14.30 -7.35 -20.24
C ARG A 17 13.33 -8.49 -20.54
N HIS A 18 12.45 -8.82 -19.59
CA HIS A 18 11.46 -9.89 -19.72
C HIS A 18 10.10 -9.44 -20.27
N ASP A 19 9.95 -8.18 -20.70
CA ASP A 19 8.70 -7.64 -21.22
C ASP A 19 7.53 -7.73 -20.25
N VAL A 20 7.78 -7.53 -18.96
CA VAL A 20 6.77 -7.61 -17.91
C VAL A 20 6.72 -6.36 -17.06
N VAL A 21 5.56 -6.11 -16.46
CA VAL A 21 5.39 -5.14 -15.37
C VAL A 21 4.91 -5.85 -14.12
N TYR A 22 5.46 -5.44 -12.99
CA TYR A 22 5.04 -5.94 -11.69
C TYR A 22 3.66 -5.42 -11.31
N SER A 23 2.84 -6.32 -10.78
CA SER A 23 1.51 -6.03 -10.26
C SER A 23 1.41 -6.55 -8.84
N GLN A 24 0.98 -5.68 -7.92
CA GLN A 24 0.95 -6.02 -6.49
C GLN A 24 -0.45 -5.87 -5.91
N THR A 25 -0.68 -6.56 -4.79
CA THR A 25 -1.94 -6.40 -4.07
C THR A 25 -2.08 -4.99 -3.50
N PRO A 26 -3.29 -4.40 -3.51
CA PRO A 26 -3.57 -3.11 -2.88
C PRO A 26 -3.12 -3.04 -1.41
N LEU A 27 -3.14 -4.18 -0.72
CA LEU A 27 -2.72 -4.30 0.68
C LEU A 27 -1.24 -3.93 0.91
N ASN A 28 -0.41 -3.98 -0.13
CA ASN A 28 1.02 -3.71 -0.08
C ASN A 28 1.40 -2.34 -0.69
N MET A 29 0.43 -1.56 -1.18
CA MET A 29 0.71 -0.22 -1.72
C MET A 29 1.23 0.74 -0.63
N ASN A 30 2.20 1.57 -1.01
CA ASN A 30 2.91 2.48 -0.11
C ASN A 30 2.06 3.68 0.33
N ASP A 31 1.15 4.18 -0.51
CA ASP A 31 0.20 5.22 -0.12
C ASP A 31 -0.85 4.61 0.84
N PRO A 32 -0.91 5.05 2.11
CA PRO A 32 -1.92 4.58 3.06
C PRO A 32 -3.36 4.90 2.63
N PHE A 33 -3.58 5.82 1.69
CA PHE A 33 -4.90 6.11 1.14
C PHE A 33 -5.31 5.12 0.04
N ASP A 34 -4.34 4.46 -0.60
CA ASP A 34 -4.56 3.36 -1.55
C ASP A 34 -4.65 1.99 -0.84
N SER A 35 -3.88 1.78 0.24
CA SER A 35 -3.76 0.47 0.93
C SER A 35 -4.62 0.27 2.18
N LYS A 36 -5.13 1.34 2.83
CA LYS A 36 -5.94 1.18 4.05
C LYS A 36 -7.36 0.69 3.73
N ILE A 37 -7.54 -0.61 3.96
CA ILE A 37 -8.80 -1.35 4.12
C ILE A 37 -9.82 -0.48 4.89
N ALA A 38 -10.90 -0.07 4.20
CA ALA A 38 -12.08 0.63 4.74
C ALA A 38 -11.85 2.08 5.25
N PHE A 39 -11.82 3.02 4.30
CA PHE A 39 -11.79 4.50 4.39
C PHE A 39 -12.69 5.24 5.42
N SER A 40 -13.60 4.57 6.13
CA SER A 40 -14.39 5.20 7.19
C SER A 40 -14.99 4.14 8.12
N ASN A 41 -14.33 3.90 9.25
CA ASN A 41 -14.88 3.06 10.32
C ASN A 41 -16.26 3.55 10.74
N GLU A 42 -16.49 4.86 10.78
CA GLU A 42 -17.80 5.43 11.10
C GLU A 42 -18.88 5.02 10.08
N LYS A 43 -18.65 5.21 8.77
CA LYS A 43 -19.64 4.85 7.75
C LYS A 43 -19.91 3.34 7.71
N ILE A 44 -18.89 2.51 7.97
CA ILE A 44 -19.07 1.06 8.05
C ILE A 44 -19.84 0.66 9.31
N CYS A 45 -19.54 1.28 10.46
CA CYS A 45 -20.33 1.07 11.67
C CYS A 45 -21.79 1.48 11.43
N ASP A 46 -22.04 2.64 10.83
CA ASP A 46 -23.39 3.09 10.45
C ASP A 46 -24.09 2.06 9.54
N ASN A 47 -23.38 1.51 8.54
CA ASN A 47 -23.91 0.48 7.65
C ASN A 47 -24.29 -0.80 8.41
N ILE A 48 -23.40 -1.32 9.27
CA ILE A 48 -23.66 -2.54 10.06
C ILE A 48 -24.78 -2.31 11.08
N ILE A 49 -24.80 -1.17 11.78
CA ILE A 49 -25.87 -0.80 12.72
C ILE A 49 -27.21 -0.80 11.99
N SER A 50 -27.31 -0.13 10.83
CA SER A 50 -28.55 -0.09 10.04
C SER A 50 -29.01 -1.49 9.66
N MET A 51 -28.13 -2.31 9.09
CA MET A 51 -28.46 -3.67 8.69
C MET A 51 -28.92 -4.54 9.86
N MET A 52 -28.27 -4.42 11.02
CA MET A 52 -28.66 -5.14 12.22
C MET A 52 -30.03 -4.69 12.73
N LEU A 53 -30.29 -3.39 12.78
CA LEU A 53 -31.58 -2.86 13.23
C LEU A 53 -32.74 -3.19 12.29
N ASP A 54 -32.48 -3.36 10.99
CA ASP A 54 -33.48 -3.75 10.00
C ASP A 54 -33.95 -5.20 10.17
N THR A 55 -33.21 -6.02 10.93
CA THR A 55 -33.64 -7.38 11.30
C THR A 55 -34.58 -7.43 12.50
N LEU A 56 -34.77 -6.29 13.17
CA LEU A 56 -35.54 -6.20 14.41
C LEU A 56 -36.89 -5.51 14.17
N GLU A 57 -37.92 -6.05 14.81
CA GLU A 57 -39.25 -5.46 14.86
C GLU A 57 -39.27 -4.28 15.84
N LEU A 58 -38.81 -3.12 15.38
CA LEU A 58 -38.75 -1.87 16.14
C LEU A 58 -39.61 -0.78 15.49
N GLU A 59 -40.23 0.05 16.32
CA GLU A 59 -40.87 1.28 15.84
C GLU A 59 -39.84 2.22 15.20
N LYS A 60 -40.28 3.05 14.24
CA LYS A 60 -39.37 3.89 13.44
C LYS A 60 -38.55 4.85 14.30
N GLU A 61 -39.18 5.46 15.30
CA GLU A 61 -38.57 6.38 16.24
C GLU A 61 -37.57 5.65 17.15
N GLN A 62 -37.99 4.51 17.71
CA GLN A 62 -37.16 3.65 18.55
C GLN A 62 -35.90 3.21 17.80
N ARG A 63 -36.04 2.74 16.55
CA ARG A 63 -34.92 2.34 15.69
C ARG A 63 -33.90 3.48 15.52
N ARG A 64 -34.38 4.70 15.27
CA ARG A 64 -33.50 5.87 15.09
C ARG A 64 -32.77 6.23 16.38
N ILE A 65 -33.41 6.12 17.53
CA ILE A 65 -32.75 6.39 18.81
C ILE A 65 -31.67 5.35 19.10
N ILE A 66 -31.98 4.06 18.93
CA ILE A 66 -31.00 2.97 19.10
C ILE A 66 -29.82 3.14 18.15
N PHE A 67 -30.07 3.50 16.89
CA PHE A 67 -29.01 3.74 15.91
C PHE A 67 -27.97 4.74 16.42
N TYR A 68 -28.41 5.92 16.86
CA TYR A 68 -27.49 6.96 17.32
C TYR A 68 -26.86 6.62 18.67
N LEU A 69 -27.62 5.98 19.56
CA LEU A 69 -27.09 5.50 20.83
C LEU A 69 -25.92 4.53 20.62
N ILE A 70 -26.10 3.50 19.78
CA ILE A 70 -25.06 2.52 19.46
C ILE A 70 -23.90 3.18 18.70
N LYS A 71 -24.19 4.04 17.72
CA LYS A 71 -23.15 4.78 16.97
C LYS A 71 -22.22 5.54 17.93
N TYR A 72 -22.80 6.30 18.85
CA TYR A 72 -22.04 7.11 19.80
C TYR A 72 -21.31 6.27 20.86
N ARG A 73 -21.86 5.12 21.25
CA ARG A 73 -21.13 4.13 22.07
C ARG A 73 -19.91 3.59 21.34
N MET A 74 -20.07 3.17 20.08
CA MET A 74 -18.98 2.60 19.27
C MET A 74 -17.86 3.59 18.94
N LEU A 75 -18.18 4.89 18.90
CA LEU A 75 -17.20 5.96 18.69
C LEU A 75 -16.58 6.48 20.00
N ASP A 76 -16.89 5.87 21.15
CA ASP A 76 -16.49 6.34 22.49
C ASP A 76 -16.90 7.80 22.76
N GLN A 77 -18.03 8.23 22.21
CA GLN A 77 -18.54 9.61 22.22
C GLN A 77 -19.92 9.74 22.88
N ILE A 78 -20.33 8.77 23.70
CA ILE A 78 -21.65 8.76 24.34
C ILE A 78 -21.91 10.01 25.20
N GLY A 79 -20.87 10.54 25.84
CA GLY A 79 -20.96 11.79 26.61
C GLY A 79 -21.36 13.00 25.77
N GLU A 80 -20.85 13.10 24.53
CA GLU A 80 -21.22 14.17 23.59
C GLU A 80 -22.68 14.04 23.14
N PHE A 81 -23.17 12.81 22.95
CA PHE A 81 -24.57 12.58 22.63
C PHE A 81 -25.51 12.99 23.78
N ILE A 82 -25.16 12.61 25.01
CA ILE A 82 -25.91 13.01 26.22
C ILE A 82 -25.91 14.53 26.38
N LEU A 83 -24.77 15.19 26.17
CA LEU A 83 -24.66 16.64 26.23
C LEU A 83 -25.56 17.31 25.19
N LEU A 84 -25.57 16.81 23.95
CA LEU A 84 -26.44 17.32 22.89
C LEU A 84 -27.92 17.21 23.26
N LEU A 85 -28.33 16.10 23.87
CA LEU A 85 -29.72 15.91 24.33
C LEU A 85 -30.06 16.85 25.50
N LYS A 86 -29.13 17.08 26.45
CA LYS A 86 -29.29 18.06 27.54
C LYS A 86 -29.44 19.49 27.02
N GLU A 87 -28.60 19.88 26.06
CA GLU A 87 -28.69 21.17 25.37
C GLU A 87 -30.05 21.32 24.67
N LEU A 88 -30.51 20.27 23.98
CA LEU A 88 -31.79 20.26 23.28
C LEU A 88 -32.97 20.42 24.25
N LYS A 89 -32.98 19.68 25.36
CA LYS A 89 -34.01 19.79 26.41
C LYS A 89 -34.10 21.21 26.97
N THR A 90 -32.95 21.79 27.31
CA THR A 90 -32.84 23.16 27.84
C THR A 90 -33.36 24.18 26.82
N TYR A 91 -32.97 24.04 25.56
CA TYR A 91 -33.43 24.92 24.48
C TYR A 91 -34.95 24.87 24.30
N ILE A 92 -35.53 23.68 24.27
CA ILE A 92 -36.98 23.47 24.11
C ILE A 92 -37.74 24.06 25.30
N GLN A 93 -37.27 23.83 26.53
CA GLN A 93 -37.88 24.38 27.74
C GLN A 93 -37.85 25.91 27.74
N LYS A 94 -36.71 26.51 27.39
CA LYS A 94 -36.58 27.97 27.25
C LYS A 94 -37.56 28.52 26.21
N LYS A 95 -37.69 27.87 25.05
CA LYS A 95 -38.64 28.29 24.01
C LYS A 95 -40.10 28.19 24.45
N ARG A 96 -40.46 27.17 25.23
CA ARG A 96 -41.81 27.06 25.82
C ARG A 96 -42.12 28.20 26.78
N LEU A 97 -41.15 28.58 27.59
CA LEU A 97 -41.26 29.72 28.51
C LEU A 97 -41.42 31.04 27.74
N GLU A 98 -40.54 31.29 26.77
CA GLU A 98 -40.58 32.50 25.92
C GLU A 98 -41.90 32.64 25.14
N MET A 99 -42.51 31.52 24.75
CA MET A 99 -43.77 31.51 24.00
C MET A 99 -45.01 31.46 24.90
N HIS A 100 -44.86 31.42 26.23
CA HIS A 100 -45.94 31.24 27.20
C HIS A 100 -46.77 29.96 26.98
N LEU A 101 -46.13 28.86 26.54
CA LEU A 101 -46.77 27.56 26.22
C LEU A 101 -46.30 26.45 27.17
N THR A 102 -46.05 26.77 28.43
CA THR A 102 -45.60 25.82 29.46
C THR A 102 -46.67 24.81 29.87
N THR A 103 -47.95 25.14 29.69
CA THR A 103 -49.10 24.26 30.01
C THR A 103 -49.47 23.32 28.86
N VAL A 104 -48.96 23.57 27.64
CA VAL A 104 -49.21 22.71 26.48
C VAL A 104 -48.35 21.46 26.57
N PRO A 105 -48.89 20.23 26.38
CA PRO A 105 -48.09 19.01 26.32
C PRO A 105 -46.91 19.17 25.36
N LEU A 106 -45.70 18.77 25.78
CA LEU A 106 -44.49 19.11 25.05
C LEU A 106 -44.49 18.45 23.65
N LYS A 107 -45.04 17.25 23.49
CA LYS A 107 -45.24 16.61 22.18
C LYS A 107 -46.08 17.48 21.24
N LEU A 108 -47.17 18.05 21.75
CA LEU A 108 -48.05 18.91 20.97
C LEU A 108 -47.36 20.26 20.64
N PHE A 109 -46.60 20.81 21.59
CA PHE A 109 -45.80 22.02 21.38
C PHE A 109 -44.74 21.80 20.28
N VAL A 110 -43.93 20.74 20.40
CA VAL A 110 -42.87 20.42 19.43
C VAL A 110 -43.49 20.18 18.06
N THR A 111 -44.57 19.41 17.97
CA THR A 111 -45.24 19.12 16.70
C THR A 111 -45.74 20.39 16.02
N ARG A 112 -46.44 21.28 16.75
CA ARG A 112 -47.00 22.53 16.20
C ARG A 112 -45.93 23.56 15.82
N HIS A 113 -44.81 23.57 16.52
CA HIS A 113 -43.76 24.60 16.34
C HIS A 113 -42.47 24.06 15.74
N LEU A 114 -42.45 22.83 15.20
CA LEU A 114 -41.24 22.14 14.75
C LEU A 114 -40.39 22.98 13.78
N ASN A 115 -41.01 23.64 12.79
CA ASN A 115 -40.31 24.50 11.84
C ASN A 115 -39.56 25.63 12.54
N ASN A 116 -40.25 26.32 13.45
CA ASN A 116 -39.69 27.46 14.18
C ASN A 116 -38.58 27.01 15.15
N LEU A 117 -38.84 25.92 15.89
CA LEU A 117 -37.90 25.32 16.82
C LEU A 117 -36.62 24.86 16.11
N PHE A 118 -36.75 24.14 15.00
CA PHE A 118 -35.60 23.65 14.22
C PHE A 118 -34.82 24.81 13.60
N LYS A 119 -35.47 25.81 12.99
CA LYS A 119 -34.79 26.96 12.37
C LYS A 119 -33.89 27.70 13.37
N ASN A 120 -34.42 27.95 14.56
CA ASN A 120 -33.77 28.74 15.60
C ASN A 120 -32.93 27.92 16.60
N ALA A 121 -32.85 26.60 16.42
CA ALA A 121 -32.07 25.75 17.30
C ALA A 121 -30.57 26.02 17.18
N PRO A 122 -29.79 25.76 18.26
CA PRO A 122 -28.34 25.76 18.22
C PRO A 122 -27.81 24.89 17.08
N LYS A 123 -26.66 25.25 16.48
CA LYS A 123 -26.07 24.52 15.35
C LYS A 123 -25.92 23.02 15.65
N ARG A 124 -25.46 22.67 16.86
CA ARG A 124 -25.27 21.28 17.33
C ARG A 124 -26.55 20.45 17.27
N CYS A 125 -27.69 21.00 17.70
CA CYS A 125 -28.97 20.30 17.66
C CYS A 125 -29.51 20.10 16.23
N LYS A 126 -28.97 20.79 15.22
CA LYS A 126 -29.47 20.74 13.83
C LYS A 126 -28.71 19.78 12.92
N ILE A 127 -27.57 19.24 13.38
CA ILE A 127 -26.64 18.44 12.57
C ILE A 127 -27.34 17.24 11.89
N TYR A 128 -28.34 16.66 12.56
CA TYR A 128 -29.04 15.47 12.10
C TYR A 128 -30.30 15.75 11.27
N GLY A 129 -30.57 17.02 10.96
CA GLY A 129 -31.76 17.42 10.24
C GLY A 129 -33.05 17.37 11.08
N LYS A 130 -34.14 17.84 10.46
CA LYS A 130 -35.39 18.15 11.16
C LYS A 130 -36.12 16.92 11.71
N SER A 131 -36.02 15.78 11.02
CA SER A 131 -36.69 14.54 11.47
C SER A 131 -36.09 14.03 12.77
N LEU A 132 -34.76 13.97 12.87
CA LEU A 132 -34.08 13.50 14.08
C LEU A 132 -34.16 14.52 15.21
N PHE A 133 -34.13 15.81 14.88
CA PHE A 133 -34.45 16.86 15.85
C PHE A 133 -35.81 16.63 16.52
N TYR A 134 -36.85 16.31 15.74
CA TYR A 134 -38.16 15.98 16.30
C TYR A 134 -38.11 14.74 17.21
N ILE A 135 -37.49 13.65 16.75
CA ILE A 135 -37.40 12.40 17.54
C ILE A 135 -36.70 12.65 18.87
N PHE A 136 -35.55 13.32 18.86
CA PHE A 136 -34.80 13.63 20.08
C PHE A 136 -35.52 14.65 20.96
N ALA A 137 -36.27 15.60 20.39
CA ALA A 137 -37.09 16.54 21.14
C ALA A 137 -38.22 15.85 21.93
N ILE A 138 -38.83 14.82 21.34
CA ILE A 138 -39.84 13.98 22.01
C ILE A 138 -39.18 13.03 23.01
N LEU A 139 -37.99 12.49 22.70
CA LEU A 139 -37.25 11.63 23.64
C LEU A 139 -36.97 12.35 24.97
N VAL A 140 -36.43 13.57 24.89
CA VAL A 140 -36.05 14.34 26.09
C VAL A 140 -37.25 14.89 26.87
N GLU A 141 -38.46 14.84 26.31
CA GLU A 141 -39.71 15.18 27.01
C GLU A 141 -40.02 14.19 28.13
N GLY A 142 -39.87 12.90 27.84
CA GLY A 142 -40.26 11.81 28.75
C GLY A 142 -39.28 11.56 29.88
N MET A 143 -38.16 12.30 29.93
CA MET A 143 -37.06 12.05 30.87
C MET A 143 -36.93 13.19 31.87
N GLU A 144 -36.86 12.88 33.16
CA GLU A 144 -36.53 13.87 34.21
C GLU A 144 -35.05 14.23 34.17
N GLU A 145 -34.18 13.23 34.21
CA GLU A 145 -32.74 13.34 34.02
C GLU A 145 -32.35 12.69 32.68
N ILE A 146 -31.39 13.30 31.97
CA ILE A 146 -30.81 12.70 30.76
C ILE A 146 -29.47 12.09 31.13
N SER A 147 -29.46 10.78 31.27
CA SER A 147 -28.29 9.91 31.43
C SER A 147 -28.36 8.76 30.42
N GLU A 148 -27.27 8.04 30.23
CA GLU A 148 -27.26 6.86 29.38
C GLU A 148 -28.31 5.84 29.83
N ASP A 149 -28.36 5.53 31.13
CA ASP A 149 -29.32 4.58 31.72
C ASP A 149 -30.78 5.01 31.54
N SER A 150 -31.06 6.32 31.63
CA SER A 150 -32.41 6.85 31.38
C SER A 150 -32.83 6.69 29.92
N ILE A 151 -31.88 6.84 28.97
CA ILE A 151 -32.14 6.65 27.54
C ILE A 151 -32.33 5.18 27.25
N ASN A 152 -31.47 4.33 27.80
CA ASN A 152 -31.55 2.89 27.62
C ASN A 152 -32.91 2.41 28.09
N SER A 153 -33.27 2.62 29.36
CA SER A 153 -34.55 2.16 29.94
C SER A 153 -35.80 2.63 29.19
N MET A 154 -35.76 3.79 28.53
CA MET A 154 -36.88 4.29 27.72
C MET A 154 -36.98 3.64 26.33
N VAL A 155 -35.87 3.09 25.81
CA VAL A 155 -35.76 2.64 24.43
C VAL A 155 -35.62 1.10 24.35
N ALA A 156 -34.86 0.46 25.23
CA ALA A 156 -34.63 -0.99 25.28
C ALA A 156 -34.00 -1.42 26.63
N SER A 157 -33.72 -2.70 26.86
CA SER A 157 -32.93 -3.10 28.05
C SER A 157 -31.43 -2.85 27.85
N ASN A 158 -30.70 -2.54 28.93
CA ASN A 158 -29.23 -2.45 28.91
C ASN A 158 -28.61 -3.72 28.32
N ASP A 159 -29.06 -4.89 28.79
CA ASP A 159 -28.60 -6.18 28.29
C ASP A 159 -28.80 -6.35 26.76
N PHE A 160 -29.95 -5.89 26.23
CA PHE A 160 -30.19 -5.92 24.79
C PHE A 160 -29.22 -5.02 24.02
N LEU A 161 -29.02 -3.78 24.47
CA LEU A 161 -28.13 -2.82 23.80
C LEU A 161 -26.67 -3.29 23.84
N ASP A 162 -26.23 -3.86 24.96
CA ASP A 162 -24.87 -4.37 25.13
C ASP A 162 -24.63 -5.64 24.30
N LYS A 163 -25.65 -6.50 24.15
CA LYS A 163 -25.61 -7.63 23.21
C LYS A 163 -25.57 -7.17 21.76
N LEU A 164 -26.37 -6.17 21.40
CA LEU A 164 -26.40 -5.60 20.05
C LEU A 164 -25.06 -4.98 19.69
N GLN A 165 -24.48 -4.16 20.57
CA GLN A 165 -23.16 -3.56 20.38
C GLN A 165 -22.07 -4.62 20.17
N ARG A 166 -21.98 -5.62 21.07
CA ARG A 166 -21.00 -6.71 20.93
C ARG A 166 -21.14 -7.46 19.62
N LYS A 167 -22.37 -7.66 19.15
CA LYS A 167 -22.63 -8.33 17.87
C LYS A 167 -22.18 -7.50 16.68
N ILE A 168 -22.42 -6.19 16.70
CA ILE A 168 -21.97 -5.26 15.65
C ILE A 168 -20.43 -5.21 15.62
N GLU A 169 -19.78 -5.14 16.77
CA GLU A 169 -18.32 -5.19 16.87
C GLU A 169 -17.75 -6.51 16.34
N LYS A 170 -18.41 -7.63 16.64
CA LYS A 170 -18.06 -8.95 16.11
C LYS A 170 -18.19 -8.99 14.59
N ILE A 171 -19.30 -8.52 14.03
CA ILE A 171 -19.51 -8.45 12.58
C ILE A 171 -18.44 -7.59 11.91
N HIS A 172 -18.13 -6.43 12.49
CA HIS A 172 -17.10 -5.57 11.95
C HIS A 172 -15.71 -6.25 11.94
N LYS A 173 -15.28 -6.80 13.09
CA LYS A 173 -13.92 -7.34 13.27
C LYS A 173 -13.72 -8.72 12.65
N GLU A 174 -14.72 -9.59 12.72
CA GLU A 174 -14.60 -11.01 12.37
C GLU A 174 -15.22 -11.35 11.01
N ILE A 175 -16.09 -10.49 10.45
CA ILE A 175 -16.73 -10.74 9.15
C ILE A 175 -16.27 -9.72 8.11
N TYR A 176 -16.52 -8.43 8.35
CA TYR A 176 -16.25 -7.40 7.35
C TYR A 176 -14.76 -7.25 7.02
N ILE A 177 -13.93 -7.00 8.04
CA ILE A 177 -12.50 -6.77 7.85
C ILE A 177 -11.80 -7.97 7.20
N PRO A 178 -12.02 -9.23 7.64
CA PRO A 178 -11.44 -10.39 6.98
C PRO A 178 -11.91 -10.54 5.53
N LYS A 179 -13.20 -10.39 5.24
CA LYS A 179 -13.73 -10.54 3.87
C LYS A 179 -13.17 -9.49 2.92
N LEU A 180 -13.03 -8.24 3.38
CA LEU A 180 -12.40 -7.18 2.59
C LEU A 180 -10.91 -7.45 2.35
N LYS A 181 -10.18 -7.92 3.37
CA LYS A 181 -8.77 -8.31 3.22
C LYS A 181 -8.60 -9.47 2.25
N GLU A 182 -9.43 -10.50 2.36
CA GLU A 182 -9.43 -11.65 1.46
C GLU A 182 -9.62 -11.17 0.02
N PHE A 183 -10.64 -10.35 -0.22
CA PHE A 183 -10.90 -9.79 -1.54
C PHE A 183 -9.73 -8.95 -2.08
N LEU A 184 -9.21 -8.00 -1.30
CA LEU A 184 -8.08 -7.16 -1.73
C LEU A 184 -6.79 -7.97 -1.92
N SER A 185 -6.64 -9.08 -1.20
CA SER A 185 -5.48 -9.96 -1.37
C SER A 185 -5.51 -10.73 -2.68
N SER A 186 -6.70 -10.94 -3.26
CA SER A 186 -6.92 -11.63 -4.53
C SER A 186 -7.00 -10.69 -5.74
N ILE A 187 -6.56 -9.43 -5.58
CA ILE A 187 -6.48 -8.46 -6.66
C ILE A 187 -5.06 -7.96 -6.75
N THR A 188 -4.59 -7.73 -7.97
CA THR A 188 -3.32 -7.08 -8.27
C THR A 188 -3.56 -5.81 -9.07
N ILE A 189 -2.74 -4.79 -8.81
CA ILE A 189 -2.77 -3.50 -9.47
C ILE A 189 -1.37 -3.15 -9.98
N SER A 190 -1.31 -2.70 -11.24
CA SER A 190 -0.16 -2.01 -11.82
C SER A 190 -0.58 -0.60 -12.26
N CYS A 191 0.25 0.39 -11.97
CA CYS A 191 -0.05 1.80 -12.20
C CYS A 191 0.80 2.36 -13.34
N PHE A 192 0.17 3.14 -14.22
CA PHE A 192 0.76 3.83 -15.35
C PHE A 192 0.36 5.29 -15.31
N SER A 193 1.06 6.14 -16.06
CA SER A 193 0.73 7.56 -16.17
C SER A 193 0.53 7.94 -17.62
N SER A 194 -0.50 8.74 -17.87
CA SER A 194 -0.73 9.38 -19.17
C SER A 194 -0.30 10.85 -19.18
N SER A 195 0.48 11.29 -18.18
CA SER A 195 0.90 12.69 -18.07
C SER A 195 2.02 13.10 -19.02
N GLY A 196 2.68 12.13 -19.66
CA GLY A 196 3.83 12.37 -20.54
C GLY A 196 5.17 12.30 -19.81
N TRP A 197 6.25 12.21 -20.60
CA TRP A 197 7.64 12.19 -20.12
C TRP A 197 8.10 13.57 -19.63
N ASP A 198 7.37 14.64 -19.94
CA ASP A 198 7.69 16.04 -19.63
C ASP A 198 7.04 16.54 -18.32
N ASN A 199 6.45 15.64 -17.51
CA ASN A 199 5.86 16.00 -16.24
C ASN A 199 6.91 16.07 -15.11
N GLN A 200 7.25 17.29 -14.70
CA GLN A 200 8.23 17.57 -13.64
C GLN A 200 7.87 16.98 -12.28
N LEU A 201 6.59 16.95 -11.91
CA LEU A 201 6.16 16.40 -10.62
C LEU A 201 6.37 14.88 -10.59
N MET A 202 6.14 14.20 -11.73
CA MET A 202 6.43 12.77 -11.86
C MET A 202 7.92 12.49 -11.70
N TRP A 203 8.79 13.29 -12.34
CA TRP A 203 10.23 13.16 -12.17
C TRP A 203 10.71 13.42 -10.73
N ALA A 204 10.11 14.41 -10.06
CA ALA A 204 10.43 14.74 -8.68
C ALA A 204 10.08 13.59 -7.73
N HIS A 205 8.86 13.04 -7.85
CA HIS A 205 8.30 12.06 -6.91
C HIS A 205 8.68 10.61 -7.22
N TYR A 206 8.65 10.21 -8.48
CA TYR A 206 8.77 8.81 -8.89
C TYR A 206 10.13 8.46 -9.49
N ALA A 207 10.90 9.43 -9.97
CA ALA A 207 12.24 9.22 -10.52
C ALA A 207 13.34 9.75 -9.60
N ARG A 208 13.12 9.72 -8.28
CA ARG A 208 14.08 10.15 -7.24
C ARG A 208 14.71 11.50 -7.57
N SER A 209 13.89 12.51 -7.87
CA SER A 209 14.38 13.84 -8.27
C SER A 209 15.32 13.78 -9.48
N TYR A 210 14.83 13.22 -10.58
CA TYR A 210 15.53 13.15 -11.88
C TYR A 210 16.75 12.22 -11.97
N SER A 211 16.90 11.27 -11.04
CA SER A 211 17.93 10.20 -11.12
C SER A 211 17.41 8.86 -11.68
N GLY A 212 16.09 8.72 -11.84
CA GLY A 212 15.45 7.52 -12.35
C GLY A 212 15.24 7.53 -13.87
N ILE A 213 14.22 6.78 -14.30
CA ILE A 213 13.83 6.62 -15.71
C ILE A 213 12.33 6.84 -15.88
N CYS A 214 11.93 7.15 -17.11
CA CYS A 214 10.54 7.13 -17.57
C CYS A 214 10.41 6.12 -18.71
N ILE A 215 9.54 5.13 -18.54
CA ILE A 215 9.27 4.10 -19.54
C ILE A 215 7.96 4.45 -20.25
N GLU A 216 8.02 4.66 -21.55
CA GLU A 216 6.87 4.96 -22.40
C GLU A 216 6.41 3.66 -23.07
N TYR A 217 5.14 3.31 -22.92
CA TYR A 217 4.51 2.13 -23.50
C TYR A 217 3.55 2.54 -24.61
N ASP A 218 3.50 1.78 -25.71
CA ASP A 218 2.51 1.96 -26.77
C ASP A 218 1.37 0.95 -26.63
N PHE A 219 0.32 1.33 -25.91
CA PHE A 219 -0.87 0.48 -25.73
C PHE A 219 -1.66 0.24 -27.02
N ASN A 220 -1.35 0.91 -28.14
CA ASN A 220 -1.95 0.58 -29.44
C ASN A 220 -1.43 -0.75 -30.00
N GLU A 221 -0.23 -1.17 -29.57
CA GLU A 221 0.38 -2.45 -29.95
C GLU A 221 -0.13 -3.62 -29.08
N MET A 222 -1.03 -3.35 -28.12
CA MET A 222 -1.63 -4.38 -27.27
C MET A 222 -2.53 -5.30 -28.10
N ASN A 223 -2.15 -6.57 -28.19
CA ASN A 223 -2.84 -7.62 -28.95
C ASN A 223 -3.51 -8.68 -28.07
N GLU A 224 -3.16 -8.72 -26.78
CA GLU A 224 -3.69 -9.67 -25.80
C GLU A 224 -4.39 -8.94 -24.64
N PHE A 225 -5.30 -9.65 -23.98
CA PHE A 225 -5.94 -9.14 -22.77
C PHE A 225 -4.96 -9.25 -21.59
N ILE A 226 -4.47 -8.11 -21.11
CA ILE A 226 -3.52 -8.02 -19.98
C ILE A 226 -4.17 -7.59 -18.67
N GLY A 227 -5.48 -7.29 -18.70
CA GLY A 227 -6.27 -6.93 -17.53
C GLY A 227 -7.27 -5.81 -17.75
N PHE A 228 -7.94 -5.42 -16.67
CA PHE A 228 -8.91 -4.33 -16.70
C PHE A 228 -8.20 -2.98 -16.56
N ILE A 229 -8.06 -2.25 -17.66
CA ILE A 229 -7.33 -0.99 -17.74
C ILE A 229 -8.31 0.18 -17.64
N TYR A 230 -8.18 1.01 -16.60
CA TYR A 230 -9.05 2.16 -16.38
C TYR A 230 -8.31 3.38 -15.84
N PRO A 231 -8.75 4.60 -16.19
CA PRO A 231 -8.20 5.81 -15.61
C PRO A 231 -8.64 5.94 -14.15
N VAL A 232 -7.76 6.49 -13.33
CA VAL A 232 -8.07 6.87 -11.95
C VAL A 232 -9.00 8.09 -11.94
N LEU A 233 -9.97 8.04 -11.03
CA LEU A 233 -10.90 9.11 -10.70
C LEU A 233 -10.35 9.88 -9.50
N TYR A 234 -10.33 11.20 -9.60
CA TYR A 234 -9.77 12.07 -8.58
C TYR A 234 -10.90 12.72 -7.76
N ASP A 235 -10.90 12.49 -6.44
CA ASP A 235 -11.91 13.01 -5.53
C ASP A 235 -11.27 13.48 -4.21
N LYS A 236 -11.95 14.35 -3.47
CA LYS A 236 -11.59 14.71 -2.09
C LYS A 236 -12.11 13.68 -1.10
N ASP A 237 -13.25 13.07 -1.41
CA ASP A 237 -13.91 12.11 -0.55
C ASP A 237 -13.55 10.67 -0.95
N ARG A 238 -13.14 9.87 0.02
CA ARG A 238 -12.96 8.42 -0.19
C ARG A 238 -14.30 7.71 -0.20
N LEU A 239 -14.46 6.78 -1.14
CA LEU A 239 -15.68 5.99 -1.31
C LEU A 239 -15.93 5.03 -0.16
N THR A 240 -17.16 4.57 0.01
CA THR A 240 -17.63 3.52 0.94
C THR A 240 -17.60 2.09 0.36
N ILE A 241 -16.95 1.04 0.86
CA ILE A 241 -17.19 -0.38 0.49
C ILE A 241 -18.02 -0.93 1.61
N THR A 242 -19.32 -0.94 1.41
CA THR A 242 -20.30 -1.42 2.37
C THR A 242 -20.29 -2.94 2.45
N MET A 243 -21.03 -3.48 3.42
CA MET A 243 -21.29 -4.92 3.51
C MET A 243 -21.96 -5.46 2.25
N GLN A 244 -22.90 -4.68 1.68
CA GLN A 244 -23.63 -5.04 0.46
C GLN A 244 -22.70 -5.11 -0.75
N ASP A 245 -21.75 -4.19 -0.88
CA ASP A 245 -20.76 -4.23 -1.97
C ASP A 245 -19.95 -5.53 -1.94
N MET A 246 -19.68 -6.05 -0.73
CA MET A 246 -19.00 -7.33 -0.49
C MET A 246 -19.94 -8.53 -0.55
N GLY A 247 -21.15 -8.36 -1.09
CA GLY A 247 -22.15 -9.42 -1.24
C GLY A 247 -22.77 -9.88 0.08
N ILE A 248 -22.81 -9.05 1.12
CA ILE A 248 -23.52 -9.34 2.38
C ILE A 248 -24.83 -8.56 2.39
N GLU A 249 -25.93 -9.23 2.05
CA GLU A 249 -27.23 -8.59 1.85
C GLU A 249 -27.92 -8.28 3.18
N LYS A 250 -28.02 -9.28 4.08
CA LYS A 250 -28.77 -9.20 5.35
C LYS A 250 -28.25 -10.17 6.41
N PHE A 251 -28.57 -9.89 7.67
CA PHE A 251 -28.39 -10.82 8.79
C PHE A 251 -29.72 -11.52 9.11
N GLU A 252 -29.66 -12.81 9.45
CA GLU A 252 -30.82 -13.61 9.85
C GLU A 252 -30.63 -14.10 11.30
N LEU A 253 -31.13 -13.31 12.25
CA LEU A 253 -30.94 -13.56 13.68
C LEU A 253 -31.79 -14.72 14.22
N SER A 254 -32.89 -15.07 13.55
CA SER A 254 -33.86 -16.06 14.03
C SER A 254 -33.43 -17.52 13.86
N GLN A 255 -32.37 -17.80 13.07
CA GLN A 255 -31.94 -19.18 12.76
C GLN A 255 -30.42 -19.37 12.82
N ALA A 256 -29.83 -19.10 13.99
CA ALA A 256 -28.40 -19.32 14.29
C ALA A 256 -27.43 -18.32 13.64
N ASP A 257 -27.78 -17.03 13.64
CA ASP A 257 -26.90 -15.95 13.18
C ASP A 257 -26.38 -16.14 11.75
N LYS A 258 -27.27 -16.55 10.85
CA LYS A 258 -26.93 -16.76 9.43
C LYS A 258 -26.78 -15.43 8.72
N ILE A 259 -25.92 -15.42 7.70
CA ILE A 259 -25.69 -14.28 6.83
C ILE A 259 -26.24 -14.63 5.46
N LYS A 260 -27.11 -13.78 4.92
CA LYS A 260 -27.58 -13.90 3.54
C LYS A 260 -26.59 -13.21 2.63
N TYR A 261 -26.05 -13.96 1.67
CA TYR A 261 -25.12 -13.43 0.68
C TYR A 261 -25.83 -13.13 -0.65
N SER A 262 -25.35 -12.12 -1.34
CA SER A 262 -25.71 -11.75 -2.70
C SER A 262 -24.46 -11.69 -3.57
N GLU A 263 -24.65 -11.42 -4.87
CA GLU A 263 -23.53 -11.10 -5.75
C GLU A 263 -22.79 -9.86 -5.23
N VAL A 264 -21.47 -9.87 -5.43
CA VAL A 264 -20.56 -8.78 -5.08
C VAL A 264 -20.76 -7.65 -6.09
N ASP A 265 -20.89 -6.41 -5.63
CA ASP A 265 -20.98 -5.24 -6.52
C ASP A 265 -19.60 -4.85 -7.01
N MET A 266 -19.14 -5.55 -8.06
CA MET A 266 -17.85 -5.30 -8.68
C MET A 266 -17.72 -3.86 -9.19
N LYS A 267 -18.81 -3.18 -9.54
CA LYS A 267 -18.75 -1.78 -10.03
C LYS A 267 -18.31 -0.84 -8.92
N ASN A 268 -18.91 -0.93 -7.72
CA ASN A 268 -18.51 -0.09 -6.59
C ASN A 268 -17.11 -0.42 -6.12
N ILE A 269 -16.71 -1.69 -6.20
CA ILE A 269 -15.35 -2.08 -5.86
C ILE A 269 -14.34 -1.54 -6.85
N PHE A 270 -14.55 -1.67 -8.16
CA PHE A 270 -13.68 -1.06 -9.17
C PHE A 270 -13.61 0.46 -8.98
N ARG A 271 -14.74 1.11 -8.72
CA ARG A 271 -14.77 2.55 -8.43
C ARG A 271 -13.90 2.90 -7.21
N TYR A 272 -13.93 2.09 -6.16
CA TYR A 272 -13.02 2.25 -5.02
C TYR A 272 -11.55 2.11 -5.41
N LEU A 273 -11.19 1.03 -6.10
CA LEU A 273 -9.82 0.76 -6.55
C LEU A 273 -9.29 1.80 -7.54
N LEU A 274 -10.18 2.56 -8.18
CA LEU A 274 -9.86 3.61 -9.13
C LEU A 274 -9.99 5.02 -8.54
N THR A 275 -10.31 5.19 -7.26
CA THR A 275 -10.44 6.53 -6.67
C THR A 275 -9.17 6.93 -5.93
N LYS A 276 -8.61 8.08 -6.27
CA LYS A 276 -7.43 8.67 -5.61
C LYS A 276 -7.70 10.10 -5.17
N ASN A 277 -6.91 10.60 -4.23
CA ASN A 277 -7.05 11.97 -3.77
C ASN A 277 -6.74 12.96 -4.92
N VAL A 278 -7.56 14.01 -5.04
CA VAL A 278 -7.38 15.09 -6.03
C VAL A 278 -6.00 15.76 -6.02
N CYS A 279 -5.25 15.73 -4.91
CA CYS A 279 -3.89 16.26 -4.90
C CYS A 279 -2.93 15.54 -5.85
N TRP A 280 -3.25 14.31 -6.27
CA TRP A 280 -2.48 13.49 -7.21
C TRP A 280 -3.00 13.56 -8.65
N GLU A 281 -3.92 14.48 -8.98
CA GLU A 281 -4.53 14.60 -10.31
C GLU A 281 -3.49 14.80 -11.44
N TYR A 282 -2.36 15.45 -11.12
CA TYR A 282 -1.27 15.67 -12.09
C TYR A 282 -0.64 14.37 -12.62
N GLU A 283 -0.81 13.24 -11.93
CA GLU A 283 -0.27 11.95 -12.37
C GLU A 283 -1.00 11.40 -13.58
N LYS A 284 -2.27 11.80 -13.79
CA LYS A 284 -3.16 11.22 -14.81
C LYS A 284 -3.04 9.69 -14.88
N GLU A 285 -3.18 9.08 -13.70
CA GLU A 285 -2.89 7.67 -13.43
C GLU A 285 -3.89 6.76 -14.12
N TRP A 286 -3.40 5.63 -14.64
CA TRP A 286 -4.17 4.51 -15.15
C TRP A 286 -3.79 3.25 -14.37
N ARG A 287 -4.77 2.42 -14.04
CA ARG A 287 -4.56 1.17 -13.32
C ARG A 287 -4.95 -0.01 -14.20
N ILE A 288 -4.07 -1.00 -14.29
CA ILE A 288 -4.42 -2.35 -14.73
C ILE A 288 -4.79 -3.15 -13.49
N ILE A 289 -6.03 -3.64 -13.44
CA ILE A 289 -6.57 -4.41 -12.32
C ILE A 289 -6.79 -5.84 -12.78
N ASN A 290 -6.26 -6.81 -12.03
CA ASN A 290 -6.40 -8.23 -12.34
C ASN A 290 -6.77 -9.05 -11.11
N PRO A 291 -7.63 -10.07 -11.24
CA PRO A 291 -7.75 -11.10 -10.22
C PRO A 291 -6.43 -11.89 -10.14
N GLY A 292 -6.05 -12.28 -8.94
CA GLY A 292 -4.81 -13.03 -8.70
C GLY A 292 -4.93 -13.98 -7.52
N GLU A 293 -3.88 -14.76 -7.31
CA GLU A 293 -3.75 -15.59 -6.11
C GLU A 293 -3.62 -14.70 -4.86
N PRO A 294 -4.28 -15.04 -3.74
CA PRO A 294 -4.21 -14.28 -2.50
C PRO A 294 -2.76 -13.98 -2.06
N ASN A 295 -2.45 -12.69 -1.87
CA ASN A 295 -1.15 -12.18 -1.40
C ASN A 295 0.03 -12.49 -2.33
N LYS A 296 -0.25 -12.83 -3.60
CA LYS A 296 0.79 -13.13 -4.58
C LYS A 296 0.87 -12.02 -5.62
N PRO A 297 2.05 -11.45 -5.88
CA PRO A 297 2.20 -10.53 -7.00
C PRO A 297 2.08 -11.27 -8.34
N MET A 298 1.86 -10.50 -9.39
CA MET A 298 1.80 -10.99 -10.76
C MET A 298 2.73 -10.19 -11.66
N PHE A 299 3.29 -10.85 -12.68
CA PHE A 299 4.02 -10.20 -13.75
C PHE A 299 3.11 -10.15 -14.98
N ILE A 300 2.74 -8.94 -15.40
CA ILE A 300 1.86 -8.72 -16.54
C ILE A 300 2.72 -8.54 -17.79
N PRO A 301 2.55 -9.37 -18.84
CA PRO A 301 3.25 -9.17 -20.10
C PRO A 301 2.86 -7.83 -20.75
N VAL A 302 3.85 -6.98 -20.98
CA VAL A 302 3.72 -5.69 -21.67
C VAL A 302 4.90 -5.48 -22.63
N PRO A 303 5.01 -6.28 -23.71
CA PRO A 303 6.15 -6.27 -24.64
C PRO A 303 6.23 -5.05 -25.57
N PHE A 304 5.39 -4.04 -25.34
CA PHE A 304 5.22 -2.87 -26.20
C PHE A 304 5.87 -1.61 -25.57
N VAL A 305 7.08 -1.77 -25.02
CA VAL A 305 7.89 -0.62 -24.59
C VAL A 305 8.31 0.17 -25.83
N LYS A 306 7.85 1.41 -25.92
CA LYS A 306 8.13 2.32 -27.04
C LYS A 306 9.45 3.05 -26.87
N SER A 307 9.68 3.59 -25.68
CA SER A 307 10.93 4.28 -25.38
C SER A 307 11.25 4.34 -23.90
N ILE A 308 12.51 4.58 -23.57
CA ILE A 308 12.98 4.87 -22.22
C ILE A 308 13.66 6.23 -22.22
N THR A 309 13.24 7.12 -21.32
CA THR A 309 13.91 8.40 -21.07
C THR A 309 14.68 8.32 -19.76
N LEU A 310 15.96 8.67 -19.80
CA LEU A 310 16.87 8.69 -18.67
C LEU A 310 16.87 10.08 -18.01
N GLY A 311 16.80 10.12 -16.69
CA GLY A 311 16.89 11.37 -15.93
C GLY A 311 18.28 12.01 -16.01
N VAL A 312 18.35 13.33 -15.79
CA VAL A 312 19.61 14.11 -15.88
C VAL A 312 20.69 13.65 -14.90
N ASN A 313 20.30 13.04 -13.78
CA ASN A 313 21.19 12.58 -12.72
C ASN A 313 21.23 11.05 -12.63
N ILE A 314 20.94 10.35 -13.73
CA ILE A 314 21.03 8.90 -13.75
C ILE A 314 22.48 8.48 -13.53
N ASP A 315 22.68 7.41 -12.75
CA ASP A 315 23.99 6.82 -12.56
C ASP A 315 24.54 6.32 -13.92
N LEU A 316 25.82 6.60 -14.18
CA LEU A 316 26.44 6.31 -15.47
C LEU A 316 26.41 4.82 -15.80
N PHE A 317 26.60 3.96 -14.80
CA PHE A 317 26.56 2.52 -15.00
C PHE A 317 25.14 2.06 -15.34
N CYS A 318 24.14 2.56 -14.62
CA CYS A 318 22.73 2.33 -14.95
C CYS A 318 22.40 2.81 -16.38
N LYS A 319 22.92 3.98 -16.79
CA LYS A 319 22.80 4.49 -18.17
C LYS A 319 23.39 3.52 -19.18
N LYS A 320 24.60 2.98 -18.95
CA LYS A 320 25.24 1.99 -19.84
C LYS A 320 24.40 0.72 -19.97
N LEU A 321 23.95 0.17 -18.85
CA LEU A 321 23.10 -1.04 -18.78
C LEU A 321 21.76 -0.85 -19.52
N LEU A 322 21.08 0.28 -19.28
CA LEU A 322 19.82 0.59 -19.95
C LEU A 322 20.01 0.84 -21.44
N LEU A 323 21.11 1.48 -21.86
CA LEU A 323 21.41 1.69 -23.28
C LEU A 323 21.66 0.37 -24.01
N SER A 324 22.45 -0.55 -23.43
CA SER A 324 22.67 -1.85 -24.07
C SER A 324 21.38 -2.65 -24.17
N LEU A 325 20.54 -2.62 -23.13
CA LEU A 325 19.21 -3.23 -23.14
C LEU A 325 18.31 -2.61 -24.23
N CYS A 326 18.31 -1.28 -24.35
CA CYS A 326 17.54 -0.59 -25.37
C CYS A 326 17.99 -1.00 -26.78
N GLU A 327 19.28 -1.15 -27.03
CA GLU A 327 19.79 -1.62 -28.34
C GLU A 327 19.44 -3.08 -28.63
N GLU A 328 19.62 -3.97 -27.64
CA GLU A 328 19.25 -5.38 -27.73
C GLU A 328 17.77 -5.54 -28.10
N LYS A 329 16.90 -4.79 -27.42
CA LYS A 329 15.44 -4.86 -27.60
C LYS A 329 14.89 -3.92 -28.66
N LYS A 330 15.75 -3.12 -29.30
CA LYS A 330 15.36 -2.09 -30.29
C LYS A 330 14.35 -1.07 -29.73
N ILE A 331 14.52 -0.69 -28.47
CA ILE A 331 13.75 0.35 -27.79
C ILE A 331 14.44 1.70 -27.99
N ASP A 332 13.69 2.75 -28.27
CA ASP A 332 14.26 4.09 -28.39
C ASP A 332 14.71 4.60 -27.01
N CYS A 333 15.95 5.07 -26.90
CA CYS A 333 16.50 5.63 -25.65
C CYS A 333 16.72 7.13 -25.77
N PHE A 334 16.33 7.88 -24.74
CA PHE A 334 16.44 9.33 -24.68
C PHE A 334 17.13 9.79 -23.39
N GLU A 335 17.85 10.91 -23.46
CA GLU A 335 18.37 11.63 -22.30
C GLU A 335 17.56 12.91 -22.08
N LEU A 336 17.12 13.12 -20.84
CA LEU A 336 16.37 14.31 -20.44
C LEU A 336 17.31 15.51 -20.29
N TYR A 337 16.83 16.70 -20.62
CA TYR A 337 17.50 17.98 -20.43
C TYR A 337 16.53 18.97 -19.77
N ILE A 338 17.03 19.68 -18.77
CA ILE A 338 16.31 20.79 -18.14
C ILE A 338 16.77 22.06 -18.83
N SER A 339 15.82 22.90 -19.26
CA SER A 339 16.13 24.17 -19.90
C SER A 339 16.76 25.15 -18.91
N ASP A 340 17.80 25.85 -19.36
CA ASP A 340 18.44 26.94 -18.60
C ASP A 340 17.67 28.27 -18.72
N GLU A 341 16.76 28.38 -19.70
CA GLU A 341 16.05 29.63 -20.03
C GLU A 341 14.62 29.66 -19.48
N ASN A 342 14.00 28.49 -19.28
CA ASN A 342 12.63 28.36 -18.83
C ASN A 342 12.44 27.08 -18.00
N PHE A 343 11.24 26.87 -17.46
CA PHE A 343 10.91 25.66 -16.71
C PHE A 343 10.44 24.52 -17.62
N GLU A 344 11.02 24.32 -18.81
CA GLU A 344 10.63 23.23 -19.70
C GLU A 344 11.61 22.06 -19.64
N LEU A 345 11.09 20.86 -19.88
CA LEU A 345 11.88 19.65 -20.09
C LEU A 345 11.98 19.38 -21.58
N SER A 346 13.17 19.01 -22.05
CA SER A 346 13.39 18.49 -23.39
C SER A 346 14.09 17.14 -23.31
N ARG A 347 14.12 16.37 -24.39
CA ARG A 347 14.85 15.10 -24.44
C ARG A 347 15.53 14.89 -25.79
N LYS A 348 16.70 14.26 -25.80
CA LYS A 348 17.47 13.93 -27.02
C LYS A 348 17.64 12.42 -27.13
N ARG A 349 17.45 11.86 -28.32
CA ARG A 349 17.72 10.45 -28.58
C ARG A 349 19.22 10.16 -28.47
N ILE A 350 19.57 9.05 -27.82
CA ILE A 350 20.94 8.60 -27.60
C ILE A 350 21.09 7.10 -27.94
N SER A 351 22.33 6.66 -28.12
CA SER A 351 22.75 5.29 -28.43
C SER A 351 24.06 4.96 -27.70
N THR A 352 24.50 3.70 -27.76
CA THR A 352 25.81 3.32 -27.16
C THR A 352 26.99 4.03 -27.84
N LYS A 353 26.83 4.51 -29.08
CA LYS A 353 27.85 5.30 -29.79
C LYS A 353 28.05 6.69 -29.20
N ASP A 354 27.06 7.20 -28.46
CA ASP A 354 27.13 8.49 -27.79
C ASP A 354 27.78 8.38 -26.40
N LEU A 355 28.14 7.17 -25.95
CA LEU A 355 28.91 6.96 -24.73
C LEU A 355 30.40 7.11 -25.03
N ASP A 356 31.04 8.07 -24.37
CA ASP A 356 32.50 8.06 -24.25
C ASP A 356 32.89 6.87 -23.37
N TYR A 357 33.35 5.80 -23.99
CA TYR A 357 33.81 4.63 -23.27
C TYR A 357 35.20 4.90 -22.68
N ASP A 358 35.24 5.03 -21.36
CA ASP A 358 36.48 5.17 -20.60
C ASP A 358 36.74 3.90 -19.78
N ILE A 359 37.68 3.07 -20.27
CA ILE A 359 38.13 1.86 -19.59
C ILE A 359 38.61 2.15 -18.16
N LYS A 360 39.17 3.35 -17.92
CA LYS A 360 39.62 3.77 -16.60
C LYS A 360 38.43 3.95 -15.67
N GLN A 361 37.37 4.58 -16.15
CA GLN A 361 36.16 4.82 -15.36
C GLN A 361 35.44 3.50 -15.02
N ASP A 362 35.37 2.56 -15.96
CA ASP A 362 34.77 1.24 -15.69
C ASP A 362 35.62 0.41 -14.72
N THR A 363 36.95 0.51 -14.83
CA THR A 363 37.87 -0.10 -13.86
C THR A 363 37.71 0.54 -12.47
N GLU A 364 37.60 1.87 -12.38
CA GLU A 364 37.34 2.59 -11.12
C GLU A 364 36.02 2.17 -10.48
N TYR A 365 34.98 1.93 -11.28
CA TYR A 365 33.69 1.43 -10.80
C TYR A 365 33.77 -0.01 -10.28
N LEU A 366 34.44 -0.91 -11.00
CA LEU A 366 34.70 -2.28 -10.51
C LEU A 366 35.46 -2.25 -9.17
N VAL A 367 36.48 -1.39 -9.05
CA VAL A 367 37.23 -1.20 -7.80
C VAL A 367 36.35 -0.64 -6.69
N LEU A 368 35.45 0.30 -7.00
CA LEU A 368 34.48 0.84 -6.04
C LEU A 368 33.57 -0.27 -5.50
N LEU A 369 32.99 -1.09 -6.37
CA LEU A 369 32.12 -2.21 -5.99
C LEU A 369 32.87 -3.22 -5.11
N LEU A 370 34.11 -3.56 -5.46
CA LEU A 370 34.95 -4.45 -4.65
C LEU A 370 35.23 -3.88 -3.26
N ASN A 371 35.57 -2.59 -3.17
CA ASN A 371 35.84 -1.94 -1.89
C ASN A 371 34.58 -1.89 -1.01
N GLN A 372 33.44 -1.51 -1.57
CA GLN A 372 32.16 -1.52 -0.85
C GLN A 372 31.78 -2.92 -0.38
N THR A 373 31.90 -3.92 -1.25
CA THR A 373 31.63 -5.32 -0.91
C THR A 373 32.51 -5.79 0.23
N LYS A 374 33.80 -5.43 0.23
CA LYS A 374 34.72 -5.74 1.32
C LYS A 374 34.28 -5.09 2.64
N GLU A 375 33.90 -3.82 2.64
CA GLU A 375 33.41 -3.15 3.85
C GLU A 375 32.12 -3.77 4.39
N TYR A 376 31.16 -4.10 3.51
CA TYR A 376 29.92 -4.75 3.92
C TYR A 376 30.15 -6.17 4.44
N MET A 377 31.04 -6.94 3.81
CA MET A 377 31.41 -8.29 4.28
C MET A 377 32.02 -8.27 5.69
N LEU A 378 32.85 -7.25 6.01
CA LEU A 378 33.43 -7.10 7.34
C LEU A 378 32.34 -6.80 8.39
N LYS A 379 31.41 -5.89 8.09
CA LYS A 379 30.29 -5.57 8.98
C LYS A 379 29.36 -6.77 9.16
N PHE A 380 28.98 -7.41 8.05
CA PHE A 380 28.17 -8.62 8.03
C PHE A 380 28.75 -9.72 8.92
N SER A 381 30.05 -10.00 8.79
CA SER A 381 30.72 -11.00 9.62
C SER A 381 30.72 -10.62 11.11
N SER A 382 31.02 -9.35 11.43
CA SER A 382 31.02 -8.86 12.82
C SER A 382 29.62 -8.95 13.44
N ASN A 383 28.61 -8.49 12.71
CA ASN A 383 27.22 -8.49 13.16
C ASN A 383 26.68 -9.92 13.32
N CYS A 384 26.99 -10.83 12.40
CA CYS A 384 26.63 -12.25 12.55
C CYS A 384 27.24 -12.86 13.81
N GLN A 385 28.49 -12.52 14.13
CA GLN A 385 29.16 -13.02 15.34
C GLN A 385 28.47 -12.47 16.61
N THR A 386 28.21 -11.17 16.67
CA THR A 386 27.47 -10.56 17.79
C THR A 386 26.07 -11.16 17.94
N CYS A 387 25.36 -11.35 16.83
CA CYS A 387 24.02 -11.92 16.82
C CYS A 387 24.03 -13.37 17.33
N THR A 388 25.04 -14.16 16.97
CA THR A 388 25.23 -15.53 17.48
C THR A 388 25.39 -15.53 19.00
N THR A 389 26.26 -14.66 19.55
CA THR A 389 26.44 -14.54 21.01
C THR A 389 25.15 -14.10 21.71
N GLU A 390 24.42 -13.13 21.16
CA GLU A 390 23.14 -12.70 21.73
C GLU A 390 22.09 -13.83 21.72
N PHE A 391 22.05 -14.64 20.66
CA PHE A 391 21.16 -15.81 20.61
C PHE A 391 21.53 -16.87 21.66
N GLU A 392 22.82 -17.10 21.91
CA GLU A 392 23.29 -17.98 22.99
C GLU A 392 22.85 -17.48 24.38
N GLU A 393 22.79 -16.16 24.56
CA GLU A 393 22.24 -15.50 25.76
C GLU A 393 20.70 -15.41 25.78
N ASN A 394 20.03 -16.04 24.81
CA ASN A 394 18.59 -16.01 24.61
C ASN A 394 18.00 -14.59 24.43
N LYS A 395 18.77 -13.66 23.87
CA LYS A 395 18.35 -12.32 23.46
C LYS A 395 18.06 -12.29 21.96
N ILE A 396 17.12 -11.44 21.54
CA ILE A 396 16.87 -11.13 20.13
C ILE A 396 17.03 -9.64 19.93
N ASN A 397 18.02 -9.27 19.14
CA ASN A 397 18.27 -7.89 18.75
C ASN A 397 17.73 -7.66 17.34
N VAL A 398 16.51 -7.12 17.29
CA VAL A 398 15.80 -6.83 16.04
C VAL A 398 16.59 -5.87 15.15
N VAL A 399 17.27 -4.89 15.76
CA VAL A 399 18.07 -3.89 15.03
C VAL A 399 19.23 -4.59 14.33
N LEU A 400 19.96 -5.43 15.06
CA LEU A 400 21.11 -6.16 14.51
C LEU A 400 20.69 -7.14 13.41
N ILE A 401 19.58 -7.88 13.58
CA ILE A 401 19.04 -8.75 12.53
C ILE A 401 18.70 -7.94 11.27
N ASN A 402 18.08 -6.77 11.43
CA ASN A 402 17.75 -5.90 10.32
C ASN A 402 19.01 -5.41 9.58
N GLU A 403 20.07 -5.07 10.31
CA GLU A 403 21.36 -4.66 9.76
C GLU A 403 22.02 -5.79 8.97
N ILE A 404 22.06 -7.01 9.51
CA ILE A 404 22.60 -8.20 8.82
C ILE A 404 21.87 -8.45 7.49
N LEU A 405 20.53 -8.39 7.50
CA LEU A 405 19.74 -8.58 6.28
C LEU A 405 19.99 -7.48 5.24
N LEU A 406 20.15 -6.23 5.69
CA LEU A 406 20.50 -5.10 4.83
C LEU A 406 21.90 -5.25 4.22
N GLU A 407 22.88 -5.64 5.03
CA GLU A 407 24.26 -5.87 4.57
C GLU A 407 24.31 -6.99 3.53
N LEU A 408 23.54 -8.07 3.72
CA LEU A 408 23.45 -9.13 2.73
C LEU A 408 22.82 -8.66 1.41
N ILE A 409 21.78 -7.81 1.47
CA ILE A 409 21.20 -7.17 0.28
C ILE A 409 22.25 -6.31 -0.43
N ASP A 410 22.98 -5.48 0.31
CA ASP A 410 24.02 -4.59 -0.24
C ASP A 410 25.14 -5.41 -0.90
N ILE A 411 25.60 -6.50 -0.26
CA ILE A 411 26.62 -7.41 -0.81
C ILE A 411 26.14 -8.06 -2.11
N LEU A 412 24.97 -8.69 -2.11
CA LEU A 412 24.45 -9.40 -3.30
C LEU A 412 24.16 -8.44 -4.46
N THR A 413 23.72 -7.23 -4.16
CA THR A 413 23.53 -6.16 -5.14
C THR A 413 24.86 -5.78 -5.80
N ASN A 414 25.91 -5.58 -5.00
CA ASN A 414 27.25 -5.30 -5.54
C ASN A 414 27.80 -6.47 -6.35
N VAL A 415 27.54 -7.71 -5.93
CA VAL A 415 27.93 -8.92 -6.69
C VAL A 415 27.26 -8.94 -8.07
N TYR A 416 25.95 -8.70 -8.14
CA TYR A 416 25.23 -8.61 -9.41
C TYR A 416 25.86 -7.56 -10.33
N PHE A 417 26.05 -6.34 -9.81
CA PHE A 417 26.60 -5.24 -10.60
C PHE A 417 28.04 -5.46 -11.00
N PHE A 418 28.85 -6.07 -10.13
CA PHE A 418 30.23 -6.42 -10.44
C PHE A 418 30.29 -7.43 -11.58
N LYS A 419 29.46 -8.49 -11.51
CA LYS A 419 29.37 -9.52 -12.55
C LYS A 419 28.96 -8.91 -13.88
N TYR A 420 27.91 -8.07 -13.89
CA TYR A 420 27.47 -7.39 -15.10
C TYR A 420 28.54 -6.45 -15.66
N ALA A 421 29.11 -5.59 -14.81
CA ALA A 421 30.12 -4.62 -15.20
C ALA A 421 31.34 -5.28 -15.82
N LEU A 422 31.78 -6.39 -15.23
CA LEU A 422 32.92 -7.15 -15.72
C LEU A 422 32.62 -7.78 -17.08
N ASN A 423 31.44 -8.40 -17.24
CA ASN A 423 31.03 -8.95 -18.54
C ASN A 423 30.94 -7.87 -19.61
N LEU A 424 30.40 -6.69 -19.27
CA LEU A 424 30.30 -5.56 -20.18
C LEU A 424 31.69 -5.07 -20.59
N LEU A 425 32.62 -4.92 -19.63
CA LEU A 425 34.00 -4.53 -19.86
C LEU A 425 34.72 -5.49 -20.82
N ILE A 426 34.52 -6.80 -20.64
CA ILE A 426 35.11 -7.84 -21.49
C ILE A 426 34.50 -7.78 -22.89
N ASN A 427 33.18 -7.71 -23.01
CA ASN A 427 32.49 -7.64 -24.30
C ASN A 427 32.97 -6.45 -25.16
N GLN A 428 33.18 -5.29 -24.53
CA GLN A 428 33.63 -4.09 -25.24
C GLN A 428 35.12 -4.11 -25.61
N ASN A 429 35.93 -4.93 -24.94
CA ASN A 429 37.37 -5.04 -25.17
C ASN A 429 37.77 -6.48 -25.56
N ILE A 430 36.89 -7.21 -26.26
CA ILE A 430 37.02 -8.66 -26.42
C ILE A 430 38.35 -9.08 -27.05
N GLU A 431 38.91 -8.28 -27.96
CA GLU A 431 40.19 -8.54 -28.62
C GLU A 431 41.39 -8.48 -27.65
N GLU A 432 41.30 -7.69 -26.58
CA GLU A 432 42.34 -7.61 -25.55
C GLU A 432 42.29 -8.81 -24.60
N PHE A 433 41.10 -9.33 -24.32
CA PHE A 433 40.89 -10.44 -23.39
C PHE A 433 40.98 -11.83 -24.03
N LYS A 434 40.74 -11.97 -25.35
CA LYS A 434 40.73 -13.27 -26.07
C LYS A 434 42.02 -14.09 -25.95
N ASN A 435 43.17 -13.45 -25.75
CA ASN A 435 44.48 -14.12 -25.75
C ASN A 435 45.20 -14.08 -24.38
N VAL A 436 44.50 -13.70 -23.32
CA VAL A 436 45.06 -13.56 -21.97
C VAL A 436 44.40 -14.59 -21.06
N ASP A 437 45.20 -15.46 -20.46
CA ASP A 437 44.69 -16.38 -19.44
C ASP A 437 44.15 -15.60 -18.24
N THR A 438 42.95 -15.96 -17.79
CA THR A 438 42.33 -15.36 -16.60
C THR A 438 43.25 -15.60 -15.38
N PRO A 439 43.74 -14.54 -14.70
CA PRO A 439 44.64 -14.69 -13.56
C PRO A 439 44.05 -15.57 -12.45
N LYS A 440 44.90 -16.35 -11.78
CA LYS A 440 44.45 -17.28 -10.74
C LYS A 440 43.69 -16.58 -9.61
N GLU A 441 44.11 -15.37 -9.23
CA GLU A 441 43.44 -14.56 -8.22
C GLU A 441 42.01 -14.19 -8.62
N MET A 442 41.78 -13.93 -9.91
CA MET A 442 40.47 -13.62 -10.46
C MET A 442 39.59 -14.88 -10.49
N GLN A 443 40.16 -16.02 -10.89
CA GLN A 443 39.49 -17.32 -10.83
C GLN A 443 39.05 -17.68 -9.42
N ASP A 444 39.93 -17.52 -8.43
CA ASP A 444 39.64 -17.77 -7.02
C ASP A 444 38.59 -16.79 -6.49
N GLY A 445 38.62 -15.53 -6.93
CA GLY A 445 37.61 -14.52 -6.64
C GLY A 445 36.21 -14.94 -7.13
N ILE A 446 36.09 -15.37 -8.39
CA ILE A 446 34.85 -15.88 -8.98
C ILE A 446 34.31 -17.07 -8.19
N ARG A 447 35.14 -18.08 -7.90
CA ARG A 447 34.76 -19.25 -7.08
C ARG A 447 34.24 -18.85 -5.70
N ASN A 448 34.88 -17.87 -5.06
CA ASN A 448 34.48 -17.38 -3.75
C ASN A 448 33.12 -16.67 -3.79
N ILE A 449 32.86 -15.86 -4.82
CA ILE A 449 31.55 -15.21 -5.04
C ILE A 449 30.47 -16.28 -5.21
N GLU A 450 30.68 -17.26 -6.08
CA GLU A 450 29.70 -18.33 -6.31
C GLU A 450 29.43 -19.15 -5.05
N LYS A 451 30.47 -19.47 -4.28
CA LYS A 451 30.34 -20.18 -3.01
C LYS A 451 29.55 -19.35 -1.99
N PHE A 452 29.79 -18.04 -1.93
CA PHE A 452 29.06 -17.13 -1.07
C PHE A 452 27.57 -17.12 -1.43
N VAL A 453 27.23 -16.89 -2.71
CA VAL A 453 25.83 -16.86 -3.21
C VAL A 453 25.11 -18.17 -2.89
N LYS A 454 25.73 -19.32 -3.17
CA LYS A 454 25.17 -20.65 -2.83
C LYS A 454 24.97 -20.83 -1.33
N SER A 455 25.93 -20.38 -0.51
CA SER A 455 25.82 -20.47 0.95
C SER A 455 24.68 -19.59 1.48
N SER A 456 24.56 -18.36 0.97
CA SER A 456 23.44 -17.47 1.30
C SER A 456 22.10 -18.11 0.97
N ASN A 457 21.96 -18.70 -0.21
CA ASN A 457 20.71 -19.36 -0.63
C ASN A 457 20.32 -20.50 0.34
N SER A 458 21.28 -21.34 0.72
CA SER A 458 21.05 -22.50 1.60
C SER A 458 20.51 -22.16 2.99
N VAL A 459 20.69 -20.93 3.46
CA VAL A 459 20.28 -20.50 4.81
C VAL A 459 18.92 -19.78 4.80
N MET A 460 18.40 -19.39 3.64
CA MET A 460 17.19 -18.56 3.54
C MET A 460 15.94 -19.21 4.14
N ASP A 461 15.71 -20.50 3.88
CA ASP A 461 14.51 -21.21 4.39
C ASP A 461 14.59 -21.46 5.90
N SER A 462 15.82 -21.60 6.44
CA SER A 462 16.05 -21.69 7.88
C SER A 462 15.74 -20.37 8.60
N LEU A 463 16.12 -19.24 8.00
CA LEU A 463 15.78 -17.91 8.53
C LEU A 463 14.28 -17.65 8.50
N ASP A 464 13.61 -18.01 7.39
CA ASP A 464 12.16 -17.86 7.26
C ASP A 464 11.41 -18.63 8.36
N THR A 465 11.80 -19.88 8.58
CA THR A 465 11.28 -20.73 9.67
C THR A 465 11.55 -20.09 11.04
N SER A 466 12.76 -19.56 11.25
CA SER A 466 13.17 -18.96 12.53
C SER A 466 12.37 -17.68 12.85
N PHE A 467 12.18 -16.78 11.88
CA PHE A 467 11.38 -15.57 12.09
C PHE A 467 9.91 -15.87 12.36
N THR A 468 9.36 -16.90 11.71
CA THR A 468 8.01 -17.38 11.98
C THR A 468 7.88 -17.86 13.43
N ASN A 469 8.86 -18.62 13.91
CA ASN A 469 8.93 -19.05 15.31
C ASN A 469 9.08 -17.87 16.29
N PHE A 470 9.86 -16.84 15.95
CA PHE A 470 9.99 -15.65 16.79
C PHE A 470 8.69 -14.87 16.92
N LEU A 471 7.91 -14.76 15.85
CA LEU A 471 6.59 -14.14 15.88
C LEU A 471 5.61 -14.95 16.74
N GLN A 472 5.55 -16.27 16.55
CA GLN A 472 4.67 -17.15 17.33
C GLN A 472 4.95 -17.10 18.83
N ASN A 473 6.22 -16.95 19.20
CA ASN A 473 6.66 -16.83 20.59
C ASN A 473 6.68 -15.37 21.11
N LEU A 474 6.09 -14.42 20.37
CA LEU A 474 6.01 -13.00 20.74
C LEU A 474 7.37 -12.34 21.02
N ARG A 475 8.46 -12.86 20.45
CA ARG A 475 9.81 -12.29 20.60
C ARG A 475 10.06 -11.13 19.64
N ILE A 476 9.26 -11.04 18.58
CA ILE A 476 9.21 -9.91 17.64
C ILE A 476 7.75 -9.51 17.40
N SER A 477 7.54 -8.24 17.08
CA SER A 477 6.25 -7.70 16.67
C SER A 477 5.90 -8.13 15.23
N ARG A 478 4.61 -8.05 14.90
CA ARG A 478 4.12 -8.28 13.54
C ARG A 478 4.76 -7.32 12.52
N LYS A 479 5.05 -6.09 12.91
CA LYS A 479 5.67 -5.09 12.04
C LYS A 479 7.11 -5.50 11.68
N GLU A 480 7.87 -5.94 12.68
CA GLU A 480 9.24 -6.41 12.50
C GLU A 480 9.28 -7.69 11.66
N TYR A 481 8.39 -8.65 11.93
CA TYR A 481 8.25 -9.85 11.11
C TYR A 481 8.01 -9.52 9.63
N VAL A 482 7.04 -8.64 9.32
CA VAL A 482 6.77 -8.22 7.93
C VAL A 482 8.01 -7.57 7.31
N THR A 483 8.76 -6.80 8.10
CA THR A 483 9.99 -6.13 7.62
C THR A 483 11.07 -7.16 7.26
N PHE A 484 11.27 -8.18 8.11
CA PHE A 484 12.22 -9.26 7.85
C PHE A 484 11.82 -10.12 6.67
N GLN A 485 10.54 -10.46 6.54
CA GLN A 485 10.00 -11.21 5.41
C GLN A 485 10.22 -10.49 4.08
N ASN A 486 9.96 -9.18 4.04
CA ASN A 486 10.23 -8.38 2.85
C ASN A 486 11.72 -8.40 2.47
N LYS A 487 12.62 -8.30 3.46
CA LYS A 487 14.07 -8.36 3.19
C LYS A 487 14.53 -9.75 2.76
N LEU A 488 14.02 -10.83 3.36
CA LEU A 488 14.30 -12.20 2.92
C LEU A 488 13.86 -12.43 1.47
N ASN A 489 12.68 -11.95 1.09
CA ASN A 489 12.21 -12.04 -0.28
C ASN A 489 13.13 -11.28 -1.24
N ASN A 490 13.57 -10.06 -0.89
CA ASN A 490 14.54 -9.30 -1.68
C ASN A 490 15.86 -10.08 -1.86
N ILE A 491 16.35 -10.73 -0.81
CA ILE A 491 17.58 -11.55 -0.85
C ILE A 491 17.39 -12.74 -1.79
N LYS A 492 16.30 -13.49 -1.67
CA LYS A 492 15.98 -14.64 -2.55
C LYS A 492 15.96 -14.21 -4.02
N THR A 493 15.27 -13.11 -4.33
CA THR A 493 15.21 -12.56 -5.69
C THR A 493 16.57 -12.08 -6.19
N LEU A 494 17.41 -11.47 -5.34
CA LEU A 494 18.78 -11.08 -5.73
C LEU A 494 19.63 -12.29 -6.08
N ILE A 495 19.56 -13.36 -5.29
CA ILE A 495 20.28 -14.61 -5.53
C ILE A 495 19.89 -15.18 -6.89
N GLU A 496 18.59 -15.32 -7.16
CA GLU A 496 18.09 -15.81 -8.46
C GLU A 496 18.66 -14.99 -9.64
N LYS A 497 18.70 -13.66 -9.51
CA LYS A 497 19.24 -12.79 -10.57
C LYS A 497 20.74 -12.92 -10.76
N VAL A 498 21.51 -13.07 -9.67
CA VAL A 498 22.96 -13.29 -9.75
C VAL A 498 23.25 -14.66 -10.38
N GLU A 499 22.43 -15.66 -10.12
CA GLU A 499 22.54 -17.00 -10.69
C GLU A 499 22.13 -17.04 -12.17
N LEU A 500 21.14 -16.25 -12.60
CA LEU A 500 20.69 -16.17 -14.00
C LEU A 500 21.66 -15.41 -14.92
N LEU A 501 22.43 -14.47 -14.38
CA LEU A 501 23.46 -13.78 -15.14
C LEU A 501 24.71 -14.65 -15.17
N ASP A 502 25.10 -15.24 -16.29
CA ASP A 502 26.34 -16.04 -16.37
C ASP A 502 27.60 -15.18 -16.36
N TRP A 503 28.75 -15.75 -15.97
CA TRP A 503 30.03 -15.08 -16.22
C TRP A 503 30.33 -15.15 -17.71
N HIS A 504 31.01 -14.15 -18.25
CA HIS A 504 31.44 -14.17 -19.65
C HIS A 504 32.31 -15.41 -19.95
N ASP A 505 32.11 -16.07 -21.09
CA ASP A 505 32.75 -17.34 -21.48
C ASP A 505 34.28 -17.37 -21.30
N ILE A 506 34.99 -16.27 -21.61
CA ILE A 506 36.44 -16.10 -21.40
C ILE A 506 36.87 -16.30 -19.92
N LEU A 507 35.97 -16.03 -18.97
CA LEU A 507 36.19 -16.22 -17.54
C LEU A 507 35.83 -17.62 -17.04
N GLU A 508 35.22 -18.47 -17.88
CA GLU A 508 34.84 -19.82 -17.48
C GLU A 508 36.06 -20.59 -16.98
N LEU A 509 35.87 -21.20 -15.81
CA LEU A 509 36.88 -21.97 -15.12
C LEU A 509 36.95 -23.35 -15.78
N ASN A 510 37.93 -23.57 -16.66
CA ASN A 510 38.29 -24.92 -17.12
C ASN A 510 38.58 -25.86 -15.94
#